data_AF-A0A9D3UJH5-F1
#
_entry.id   AF-A0A9D3UJH5-F1
#
_cell.length_a   1.000
_cell.length_b   1.000
_cell.length_c   1.000
_cell.angle_alpha   90.00
_cell.angle_beta   90.00
_cell.angle_gamma   90.00
#
_symmetry.space_group_name_H-M   'P 1'
#
loop_
_entity.id
_entity.type
_entity.pdbx_description
1 polymer ?
#
loop_
_entity_poly.entity_id
_entity_poly.type
_entity_poly.pdbx_seq_one_letter_code
_entity_poly.pdbx_strand_id
1 'polypeptide(L)'
;ATKNLFCCSVTTRLGKLEVHPNHTCSKVYKNKNLTSVWIDVKRDFCCLVSLTKCGRAKLRALELIKGAHQDQYENIYEYLLELRTQNEGTSSICYLDNRLFQRMYVCLQVCKDGYRRIIRLDGYFLKGYYGLGCHSYLLATIRIDANNGSNPIADAAIESENQAPWLWFLELLALD
;
A
#
# COMPACT_ATOMS: atom_id res chain seq x y z
N ALA A 1 -6.91 -11.93 -3.20
CA ALA A 1 -5.45 -11.83 -3.35
C ALA A 1 -5.05 -10.42 -2.95
N THR A 2 -4.40 -10.26 -1.80
CA THR A 2 -3.97 -8.99 -1.20
C THR A 2 -2.90 -8.36 -2.08
N LYS A 3 -3.30 -7.39 -2.91
CA LYS A 3 -2.37 -6.50 -3.60
C LYS A 3 -2.16 -5.31 -2.67
N ASN A 4 -0.93 -5.14 -2.18
CA ASN A 4 -0.50 -3.98 -1.41
C ASN A 4 -0.56 -2.74 -2.31
N LEU A 5 -1.73 -2.09 -2.41
CA LEU A 5 -1.94 -0.92 -3.28
C LEU A 5 -1.22 0.34 -2.78
N PHE A 6 -0.90 0.43 -1.48
CA PHE A 6 -0.33 1.67 -0.91
C PHE A 6 1.18 1.82 -0.99
N CYS A 7 1.89 0.79 -1.44
CA CYS A 7 3.34 0.82 -1.39
C CYS A 7 3.95 1.27 -2.72
N CYS A 8 3.28 1.05 -3.85
CA CYS A 8 3.78 1.47 -5.15
C CYS A 8 3.87 2.99 -5.19
N SER A 9 5.09 3.51 -5.27
CA SER A 9 5.37 4.82 -5.82
C SER A 9 4.78 4.84 -7.24
N VAL A 10 3.59 5.41 -7.40
CA VAL A 10 2.89 5.48 -8.68
C VAL A 10 3.45 6.66 -9.47
N THR A 11 4.51 6.45 -10.24
CA THR A 11 4.89 7.40 -11.29
C THR A 11 4.01 7.10 -12.51
N THR A 12 2.83 7.72 -12.56
CA THR A 12 1.89 7.58 -13.68
C THR A 12 2.35 8.44 -14.85
N ARG A 13 3.28 7.94 -15.67
CA ARG A 13 3.32 8.36 -17.08
C ARG A 13 2.47 7.37 -17.87
N LEU A 14 1.36 7.86 -18.43
CA LEU A 14 0.55 7.17 -19.45
C LEU A 14 -0.33 6.00 -18.98
N GLY A 15 -0.88 6.05 -17.76
CA GLY A 15 -1.89 5.08 -17.34
C GLY A 15 -1.38 3.63 -17.18
N LYS A 16 -0.06 3.44 -17.14
CA LYS A 16 0.58 2.21 -16.67
C LYS A 16 1.12 2.45 -15.26
N LEU A 17 0.71 1.59 -14.33
CA LEU A 17 1.32 1.44 -13.02
C LEU A 17 2.73 0.84 -13.23
N GLU A 18 3.75 1.68 -13.42
CA GLU A 18 5.14 1.21 -13.47
C GLU A 18 5.79 1.38 -12.10
N VAL A 19 6.35 0.27 -11.61
CA VAL A 19 7.03 0.21 -10.32
C VAL A 19 8.45 0.73 -10.48
N HIS A 20 8.85 1.70 -9.66
CA HIS A 20 10.22 2.24 -9.70
C HIS A 20 11.26 1.10 -9.56
N PRO A 21 12.34 1.05 -10.35
CA PRO A 21 13.26 -0.09 -10.38
C PRO A 21 13.95 -0.40 -9.04
N ASN A 22 14.01 0.57 -8.13
CA ASN A 22 14.59 0.42 -6.78
C ASN A 22 13.52 0.09 -5.70
N HIS A 23 12.27 -0.10 -6.11
CA HIS A 23 11.16 -0.32 -5.20
C HIS A 23 11.08 -1.79 -4.76
N THR A 24 11.23 -2.03 -3.47
CA THR A 24 11.26 -3.36 -2.86
C THR A 24 9.87 -3.98 -2.64
N CYS A 25 8.78 -3.24 -2.85
CA CYS A 25 7.44 -3.67 -2.46
C CYS A 25 6.76 -4.68 -3.39
N SER A 26 7.41 -5.07 -4.49
CA SER A 26 6.93 -6.16 -5.34
C SER A 26 7.13 -7.55 -4.72
N LYS A 27 7.95 -7.67 -3.67
CA LYS A 27 8.20 -8.93 -2.97
C LYS A 27 7.29 -9.05 -1.75
N VAL A 28 6.23 -9.84 -1.86
CA VAL A 28 5.49 -10.31 -0.68
C VAL A 28 6.41 -11.24 0.11
N TYR A 29 7.02 -10.72 1.17
CA TYR A 29 7.86 -11.51 2.07
C TYR A 29 6.99 -12.48 2.86
N LYS A 30 6.91 -13.74 2.41
CA LYS A 30 6.30 -14.80 3.20
C LYS A 30 7.15 -15.05 4.44
N ASN A 31 6.56 -14.88 5.61
CA ASN A 31 7.21 -15.21 6.89
C ASN A 31 7.37 -16.73 6.99
N LYS A 32 8.50 -17.23 6.48
CA LYS A 32 8.86 -18.66 6.47
C LYS A 32 9.29 -19.13 7.87
N ASN A 33 8.93 -20.35 8.26
CA ASN A 33 9.44 -20.94 9.50
C ASN A 33 10.97 -21.15 9.42
N LEU A 34 11.65 -21.28 10.57
CA LEU A 34 13.12 -21.37 10.57
C LEU A 34 13.66 -22.59 9.81
N THR A 35 12.95 -23.71 9.87
CA THR A 35 13.32 -24.94 9.16
C THR A 35 13.30 -24.74 7.65
N SER A 36 12.30 -24.05 7.10
CA SER A 36 12.24 -23.76 5.66
C SER A 36 13.33 -22.78 5.23
N VAL A 37 13.62 -21.75 6.04
CA VAL A 37 14.77 -20.86 5.79
C VAL A 37 16.08 -21.65 5.75
N TRP A 38 16.26 -22.60 6.66
CA TRP A 38 17.44 -23.47 6.68
C TRP A 38 17.55 -24.36 5.44
N ILE A 39 16.43 -24.97 5.01
CA ILE A 39 16.37 -25.80 3.80
C ILE A 39 16.72 -24.94 2.56
N ASP A 40 16.15 -23.75 2.46
CA ASP A 40 16.42 -22.83 1.34
C ASP A 40 17.90 -22.41 1.32
N VAL A 41 18.49 -22.06 2.47
CA VAL A 41 19.92 -21.70 2.53
C VAL A 41 20.81 -22.86 2.10
N LYS A 42 20.49 -24.08 2.54
CA LYS A 42 21.23 -25.28 2.14
C LYS A 42 21.10 -25.55 0.64
N ARG A 43 19.91 -25.36 0.06
CA ARG A 43 19.65 -25.58 -1.37
C ARG A 43 20.31 -24.53 -2.25
N ASP A 44 20.17 -23.25 -1.89
CA ASP A 44 20.51 -22.12 -2.75
C ASP A 44 22.01 -21.77 -2.65
N PHE A 45 22.63 -21.99 -1.49
CA PHE A 45 24.03 -21.65 -1.23
C PHE A 45 24.94 -22.85 -0.94
N CYS A 46 24.40 -24.07 -0.99
CA CYS A 46 25.13 -25.33 -0.72
C CYS A 46 25.89 -25.33 0.62
N CYS A 47 25.43 -24.55 1.60
CA CYS A 47 26.13 -24.35 2.87
C CYS A 47 25.32 -24.90 4.06
N LEU A 48 26.01 -25.56 4.98
CA LEU A 48 25.44 -26.04 6.23
C LEU A 48 25.59 -24.95 7.29
N VAL A 49 24.46 -24.31 7.62
CA VAL A 49 24.37 -23.32 8.69
C VAL A 49 23.58 -23.88 9.86
N SER A 50 23.79 -23.39 11.09
CA SER A 50 22.95 -23.78 12.22
C SER A 50 21.61 -23.06 12.17
N LEU A 51 20.56 -23.67 12.74
CA LEU A 51 19.23 -23.02 12.87
C LEU A 51 19.33 -21.67 13.62
N THR A 52 20.24 -21.56 14.60
CA THR A 52 20.51 -20.31 15.31
C THR A 52 21.04 -19.21 14.39
N LYS A 53 21.93 -19.54 13.43
CA LYS A 53 22.41 -18.58 12.42
C LYS A 53 21.28 -18.15 11.48
N CYS A 54 20.43 -19.09 11.03
CA CYS A 54 19.23 -18.77 10.26
C CYS A 54 18.28 -17.85 11.04
N GLY A 55 18.13 -18.08 12.35
CA GLY A 55 17.34 -17.24 13.26
C GLY A 55 17.82 -15.80 13.30
N ARG A 56 19.11 -15.60 13.55
CA ARG A 56 19.71 -14.26 13.58
C ARG A 56 19.62 -13.55 12.23
N ALA A 57 19.91 -14.26 11.14
CA ALA A 57 19.81 -13.70 9.80
C ALA A 57 18.37 -13.29 9.46
N LYS A 58 17.39 -14.13 9.81
CA LYS A 58 15.96 -13.82 9.63
C LYS A 58 15.55 -12.58 10.42
N LEU A 59 15.96 -12.47 11.69
CA LEU A 59 15.66 -11.28 12.51
C LEU A 59 16.25 -10.02 11.90
N ARG A 60 17.52 -10.05 11.50
CA ARG A 60 18.19 -8.91 10.85
C ARG A 60 17.52 -8.53 9.54
N ALA A 61 17.10 -9.50 8.73
CA ALA A 61 16.35 -9.23 7.50
C ALA A 61 15.01 -8.55 7.80
N LEU A 62 14.29 -8.98 8.85
CA LEU A 62 13.04 -8.34 9.27
C LEU A 62 13.26 -6.92 9.78
N GLU A 63 14.33 -6.65 10.52
CA GLU A 63 14.71 -5.31 10.97
C GLU A 63 15.02 -4.38 9.80
N LEU A 64 15.79 -4.86 8.81
CA LEU A 64 16.08 -4.09 7.59
C LEU A 64 14.82 -3.75 6.81
N ILE A 65 13.90 -4.71 6.66
CA ILE A 65 12.61 -4.50 6.01
C ILE A 65 11.79 -3.44 6.78
N LYS A 66 11.77 -3.53 8.12
CA LYS A 66 11.05 -2.54 8.96
C LYS A 66 11.62 -1.13 8.83
N GLY A 67 12.94 -0.97 8.87
CA GLY A 67 13.59 0.33 8.70
C GLY A 67 13.25 0.94 7.34
N ALA A 68 13.38 0.15 6.26
CA ALA A 68 13.06 0.61 4.92
C ALA A 68 11.60 1.05 4.76
N HIS A 69 10.64 0.41 5.44
CA HIS A 69 9.25 0.87 5.44
C HIS A 69 9.08 2.19 6.19
N GLN A 70 9.75 2.38 7.33
CA GLN A 70 9.66 3.61 8.10
C GLN A 70 10.19 4.80 7.30
N ASP A 71 11.34 4.63 6.65
CA ASP A 71 11.95 5.65 5.81
C ASP A 71 11.02 6.04 4.62
N GLN A 72 10.24 5.10 4.09
CA GLN A 72 9.26 5.38 3.03
C GLN A 72 8.09 6.22 3.52
N TYR A 73 7.58 5.96 4.74
CA TYR A 73 6.48 6.74 5.30
C TYR A 73 6.90 8.17 5.67
N GLU A 74 8.18 8.41 5.97
CA GLU A 74 8.70 9.77 6.19
C GLU A 74 8.55 10.67 4.94
N ASN A 75 8.62 10.09 3.74
CA ASN A 75 8.55 10.82 2.47
C ASN A 75 7.13 10.87 1.88
N ILE A 76 6.09 10.50 2.63
CA ILE A 76 4.72 10.39 2.10
C ILE A 76 4.20 11.72 1.55
N TYR A 77 4.57 12.85 2.16
CA TYR A 77 4.14 14.17 1.68
C TYR A 77 4.79 14.57 0.36
N GLU A 78 6.08 14.25 0.17
CA GLU A 78 6.78 14.49 -1.09
C GLU A 78 6.16 13.65 -2.21
N TYR A 79 5.84 12.39 -1.90
CA TYR A 79 5.14 11.52 -2.84
C TYR A 79 3.77 12.08 -3.25
N LEU A 80 2.95 12.52 -2.29
CA LEU A 80 1.64 13.10 -2.60
C LEU A 80 1.74 14.43 -3.36
N LEU A 81 2.80 15.21 -3.12
CA LEU A 81 3.09 16.41 -3.88
C LEU A 81 3.42 16.06 -5.33
N GLU A 82 4.36 15.14 -5.55
CA GLU A 82 4.73 14.69 -6.89
C GLU A 82 3.53 14.13 -7.65
N LEU A 83 2.68 13.34 -6.98
CA LEU A 83 1.46 12.78 -7.57
C LEU A 83 0.53 13.88 -8.11
N ARG A 84 0.34 14.96 -7.34
CA ARG A 84 -0.47 16.13 -7.77
C ARG A 84 0.20 16.93 -8.88
N THR A 85 1.53 17.05 -8.87
CA THR A 85 2.28 17.74 -9.92
C THR A 85 2.22 16.98 -11.25
N GLN A 86 2.25 15.65 -11.23
CA GLN A 86 2.16 14.85 -12.47
C GLN A 86 0.73 14.71 -12.99
N ASN A 87 -0.27 14.79 -12.11
CA ASN A 87 -1.69 14.62 -12.45
C ASN A 87 -2.50 15.79 -11.90
N GLU A 88 -2.53 16.90 -12.64
CA GLU A 88 -3.35 18.07 -12.29
C GLU A 88 -4.81 17.66 -12.06
N GLY A 89 -5.43 18.18 -10.99
CA GLY A 89 -6.80 17.83 -10.57
C GLY A 89 -6.90 16.63 -9.61
N THR A 90 -5.80 15.92 -9.35
CA THR A 90 -5.76 14.86 -8.34
C THR A 90 -5.96 15.43 -6.94
N SER A 91 -6.94 14.87 -6.22
CA SER A 91 -7.18 15.19 -4.81
C SER A 91 -6.40 14.22 -3.94
N SER A 92 -5.60 14.73 -3.00
CA SER A 92 -4.92 13.89 -2.02
C SER A 92 -4.80 14.55 -0.66
N ILE A 93 -5.17 13.80 0.38
CA ILE A 93 -5.19 14.25 1.79
C ILE A 93 -4.49 13.19 2.62
N CYS A 94 -3.60 13.60 3.52
CA CYS A 94 -2.90 12.69 4.42
C CYS A 94 -2.78 13.29 5.82
N TYR A 95 -3.18 12.49 6.81
CA TYR A 95 -3.07 12.81 8.23
C TYR A 95 -2.04 11.91 8.88
N LEU A 96 -1.08 12.55 9.54
CA LEU A 96 -0.11 11.90 10.41
C LEU A 96 -0.36 12.36 11.84
N ASP A 97 -0.33 11.43 12.79
CA ASP A 97 -0.34 11.72 14.22
C ASP A 97 1.03 11.38 14.80
N ASN A 98 1.76 12.37 15.34
CA ASN A 98 3.11 12.19 15.87
C ASN A 98 4.09 11.43 14.94
N ARG A 99 4.05 11.76 13.63
CA ARG A 99 4.81 11.09 12.55
C ARG A 99 4.40 9.63 12.28
N LEU A 100 3.32 9.16 12.89
CA LEU A 100 2.70 7.88 12.57
C LEU A 100 1.57 8.11 11.57
N PHE A 101 1.52 7.22 10.57
CA PHE A 101 0.45 7.22 9.59
C PHE A 101 -0.90 6.96 10.26
N GLN A 102 -1.86 7.87 10.07
CA GLN A 102 -3.23 7.70 10.58
C GLN A 102 -4.19 7.32 9.45
N ARG A 103 -4.32 8.21 8.46
CA ARG A 103 -5.22 8.00 7.32
C ARG A 103 -4.80 8.83 6.11
N MET A 104 -5.14 8.35 4.92
CA MET A 104 -4.85 9.01 3.65
C MET A 104 -5.96 8.74 2.64
N TYR A 105 -6.27 9.73 1.83
CA TYR A 105 -7.20 9.67 0.70
C TYR A 105 -6.50 10.13 -0.57
N VAL A 106 -6.73 9.43 -1.68
CA VAL A 106 -6.23 9.78 -3.00
C VAL A 106 -7.33 9.53 -4.04
N CYS A 107 -7.61 10.52 -4.88
CA CYS A 107 -8.53 10.42 -6.01
C CYS A 107 -7.89 11.08 -7.25
N LEU A 108 -7.58 10.26 -8.26
CA LEU A 108 -6.88 10.71 -9.48
C LEU A 108 -7.85 11.42 -10.42
N GLN A 109 -7.41 12.54 -11.02
CA GLN A 109 -8.24 13.31 -11.96
C GLN A 109 -8.78 12.45 -13.12
N VAL A 110 -7.93 11.59 -13.69
CA VAL A 110 -8.28 10.68 -14.80
C VAL A 110 -9.47 9.77 -14.44
N CYS A 111 -9.67 9.52 -13.15
CA CYS A 111 -10.77 8.70 -12.67
C CYS A 111 -12.07 9.49 -12.43
N LYS A 112 -12.01 10.82 -12.29
CA LYS A 112 -13.18 11.70 -12.14
C LYS A 112 -13.96 11.85 -13.45
N ASP A 113 -13.25 11.90 -14.58
CA ASP A 113 -13.82 12.25 -15.90
C ASP A 113 -14.62 11.10 -16.59
N GLY A 114 -15.14 10.13 -15.85
CA GLY A 114 -15.84 8.97 -16.43
C GLY A 114 -17.37 9.02 -16.35
N TYR A 115 -18.03 8.79 -17.48
CA TYR A 115 -19.47 8.97 -17.73
C TYR A 115 -20.43 7.91 -17.16
N ARG A 116 -20.02 7.00 -16.26
CA ARG A 116 -20.90 5.93 -15.73
C ARG A 116 -21.00 5.91 -14.20
N ARG A 117 -22.26 5.95 -13.73
CA ARG A 117 -22.69 6.16 -12.34
C ARG A 117 -22.75 4.91 -11.45
N ILE A 118 -22.15 3.78 -11.88
CA ILE A 118 -22.11 2.58 -11.04
C ILE A 118 -20.74 2.52 -10.35
N ILE A 119 -20.79 2.83 -9.06
CA ILE A 119 -19.65 2.82 -8.16
C ILE A 119 -19.81 1.63 -7.22
N ARG A 120 -18.77 0.83 -7.07
CA ARG A 120 -18.66 -0.20 -6.06
C ARG A 120 -17.69 0.27 -4.98
N LEU A 121 -18.15 0.22 -3.73
CA LEU A 121 -17.29 0.39 -2.57
C LEU A 121 -16.83 -0.99 -2.09
N ASP A 122 -15.54 -1.12 -1.82
CA ASP A 122 -14.95 -2.32 -1.27
C ASP A 122 -13.98 -1.92 -0.14
N GLY A 123 -13.94 -2.71 0.92
CA GLY A 123 -13.07 -2.48 2.06
C GLY A 123 -12.21 -3.70 2.25
N TYR A 124 -10.89 -3.52 2.33
CA TYR A 124 -10.01 -4.65 2.60
C TYR A 124 -9.05 -4.38 3.75
N PHE A 125 -8.87 -5.42 4.55
CA PHE A 125 -7.99 -5.39 5.70
C PHE A 125 -6.52 -5.45 5.28
N LEU A 126 -5.73 -4.45 5.68
CA LEU A 126 -4.29 -4.43 5.48
C LEU A 126 -3.58 -5.03 6.70
N LYS A 127 -2.87 -6.13 6.48
CA LYS A 127 -1.87 -6.62 7.44
C LYS A 127 -0.58 -5.83 7.27
N GLY A 128 -0.45 -4.73 8.00
CA GLY A 128 0.77 -3.95 8.10
C GLY A 128 1.86 -4.66 8.90
N TYR A 129 3.13 -4.36 8.59
CA TYR A 129 4.31 -4.89 9.29
C TYR A 129 4.60 -4.16 10.62
N TYR A 130 3.93 -3.04 10.87
CA TYR A 130 3.96 -2.36 12.17
C TYR A 130 3.13 -3.17 13.16
N GLY A 131 3.80 -4.08 13.87
CA GLY A 131 3.25 -4.91 14.94
C GLY A 131 2.79 -4.13 16.20
N LEU A 132 2.26 -2.92 16.03
CA LEU A 132 1.63 -2.12 17.06
C LEU A 132 0.23 -1.71 16.58
N GLY A 133 -0.69 -2.68 16.51
CA GLY A 133 -2.14 -2.40 16.54
C GLY A 133 -2.76 -1.56 15.40
N CYS A 134 -1.98 -1.04 14.44
CA CYS A 134 -2.47 -0.28 13.29
C CYS A 134 -3.14 -1.22 12.29
N HIS A 135 -4.36 -1.63 12.62
CA HIS A 135 -5.30 -2.29 11.73
C HIS A 135 -5.71 -1.27 10.67
N SER A 136 -4.92 -1.14 9.61
CA SER A 136 -5.32 -0.26 8.51
C SER A 136 -6.32 -1.00 7.62
N TYR A 137 -7.31 -0.27 7.13
CA TYR A 137 -8.22 -0.72 6.09
C TYR A 137 -7.95 0.12 4.86
N LEU A 138 -7.90 -0.50 3.68
CA LEU A 138 -8.00 0.28 2.45
C LEU A 138 -9.44 0.22 1.95
N LEU A 139 -10.02 1.40 1.77
CA LEU A 139 -11.31 1.59 1.12
C LEU A 139 -11.11 1.90 -0.36
N ALA A 140 -11.48 0.89 -1.14
CA ALA A 140 -11.67 0.83 -2.59
C ALA A 140 -12.94 1.51 -3.12
N THR A 141 -12.87 2.63 -3.84
CA THR A 141 -13.95 3.00 -4.75
C THR A 141 -13.61 2.54 -6.16
N ILE A 142 -14.38 1.61 -6.72
CA ILE A 142 -14.14 1.02 -8.04
C ILE A 142 -15.30 1.39 -8.98
N ARG A 143 -14.96 1.93 -10.14
CA ARG A 143 -15.88 2.10 -11.27
C ARG A 143 -15.95 0.83 -12.10
N ILE A 144 -17.14 0.48 -12.54
CA ILE A 144 -17.34 -0.56 -13.57
C ILE A 144 -17.70 0.13 -14.89
N ASP A 145 -16.88 -0.06 -15.92
CA ASP A 145 -17.10 0.52 -17.24
C ASP A 145 -18.11 -0.28 -18.08
N ALA A 146 -18.34 0.17 -19.33
CA ALA A 146 -19.29 -0.48 -20.25
C ALA A 146 -18.85 -1.87 -20.74
N ASN A 147 -17.56 -2.16 -20.64
CA ASN A 147 -16.96 -3.42 -21.04
C ASN A 147 -16.71 -4.33 -19.83
N ASN A 148 -17.40 -4.09 -18.71
CA ASN A 148 -17.21 -4.78 -17.43
C ASN A 148 -15.79 -4.66 -16.86
N GLY A 149 -14.99 -3.69 -17.31
CA GLY A 149 -13.69 -3.36 -16.74
C GLY A 149 -13.85 -2.63 -15.41
N SER A 150 -13.06 -3.02 -14.42
CA SER A 150 -13.01 -2.39 -13.09
C SER A 150 -11.83 -1.43 -13.00
N ASN A 151 -12.08 -0.15 -12.74
CA ASN A 151 -11.05 0.88 -12.59
C ASN A 151 -11.18 1.56 -11.22
N PRO A 152 -10.12 1.61 -10.38
CA PRO A 152 -10.18 2.32 -9.11
C PRO A 152 -10.33 3.83 -9.35
N ILE A 153 -11.24 4.47 -8.63
CA ILE A 153 -11.51 5.92 -8.67
C ILE A 153 -10.76 6.63 -7.56
N ALA A 154 -11.01 6.19 -6.34
CA ALA A 154 -10.47 6.75 -5.14
C ALA A 154 -10.11 5.63 -4.17
N ASP A 155 -9.03 5.85 -3.44
CA ASP A 155 -8.47 4.91 -2.47
C ASP A 155 -8.30 5.65 -1.14
N ALA A 156 -8.70 5.05 -0.03
CA ALA A 156 -8.46 5.60 1.30
C ALA A 156 -7.90 4.59 2.30
N ALA A 157 -6.70 4.83 2.80
CA ALA A 157 -6.16 4.10 3.95
C ALA A 157 -6.70 4.75 5.22
N ILE A 158 -7.35 3.96 6.06
CA ILE A 158 -7.96 4.39 7.31
C ILE A 158 -7.51 3.51 8.47
N GLU A 159 -7.57 4.05 9.68
CA GLU A 159 -7.10 3.41 10.92
C GLU A 159 -8.06 2.35 11.47
N SER A 160 -9.33 2.35 11.04
CA SER A 160 -10.34 1.40 11.52
C SER A 160 -11.58 1.36 10.62
N GLU A 161 -12.22 0.19 10.49
CA GLU A 161 -13.50 0.01 9.78
C GLU A 161 -14.68 0.44 10.64
N ASN A 162 -14.67 1.70 11.07
CA ASN A 162 -15.72 2.30 11.88
C ASN A 162 -16.53 3.31 11.04
N GLN A 163 -17.72 3.69 11.54
CA GLN A 163 -18.60 4.63 10.83
C GLN A 163 -17.92 5.98 10.53
N ALA A 164 -17.11 6.51 11.45
CA ALA A 164 -16.49 7.82 11.28
C ALA A 164 -15.44 7.87 10.13
N PRO A 165 -14.49 6.93 10.03
CA PRO A 165 -13.60 6.84 8.86
C PRO A 165 -14.32 6.61 7.53
N TRP A 166 -15.39 5.80 7.52
CA TRP A 166 -16.22 5.60 6.34
C TRP A 166 -16.94 6.88 5.91
N LEU A 167 -17.53 7.61 6.85
CA LEU A 167 -18.18 8.90 6.56
C LEU A 167 -17.16 9.90 6.00
N TRP A 168 -15.99 10.01 6.64
CA TRP A 168 -14.91 10.87 6.15
C TRP A 168 -14.50 10.52 4.71
N PHE A 169 -14.38 9.24 4.38
CA PHE A 169 -14.09 8.79 3.03
C PHE A 169 -15.21 9.16 2.03
N LEU A 170 -16.47 8.91 2.40
CA LEU A 170 -17.62 9.19 1.54
C LEU A 170 -17.85 10.69 1.32
N GLU A 171 -17.58 11.52 2.32
CA GLU A 171 -17.63 12.98 2.21
C GLU A 171 -16.60 13.50 1.21
N LEU A 172 -15.36 12.99 1.27
CA LEU A 172 -14.33 13.33 0.29
C LEU A 172 -14.68 12.84 -1.11
N LEU A 173 -15.21 11.61 -1.22
CA LEU A 173 -15.64 11.06 -2.49
C LEU A 173 -16.82 11.84 -3.11
N ALA A 174 -17.71 12.41 -2.29
CA ALA A 174 -18.84 13.20 -2.76
C ALA A 174 -18.44 14.63 -3.18
N LEU A 175 -17.31 15.13 -2.68
CA LEU A 175 -16.74 16.42 -3.06
C LEU A 175 -15.94 16.36 -4.37
N ASP A 176 -15.42 15.18 -4.72
CA ASP A 176 -14.66 14.91 -5.95
C ASP A 176 -15.56 14.52 -7.13
#